data_AF-A0A922WXH9-F1
#
_entry.id   AF-A0A922WXH9-F1
#
_cell.length_a   1.000
_cell.length_b   1.000
_cell.length_c   1.000
_cell.angle_alpha   90.00
_cell.angle_beta   90.00
_cell.angle_gamma   90.00
#
_symmetry.space_group_name_H-M   'P 1'
#
loop_
_entity.id
_entity.type
_entity.pdbx_description
1 polymer ?
#
loop_
_entity_poly.entity_id
_entity_poly.type
_entity_poly.pdbx_seq_one_letter_code
_entity_poly.pdbx_strand_id
1 'polypeptide(L)'
;MEIVYHFDTAGAALRACNSGELANGSVFVIAPDCIVALAGNPPRAITARTGPFEPFLGTSRSAILIEDRHTAEQIRAGVDEAYRHGFPVPEALADFATLRSELPACSREYRLTSDEVLALIEAAEARSTEFWNALAAATPASNAGTVLQGSIEILANARRKLLDRPL
;
A
#
# COMPACT_ATOMS: atom_id res chain seq x y z
N MET A 1 20.54 3.94 16.54
CA MET A 1 20.60 3.52 15.13
C MET A 1 19.80 2.24 15.04
N GLU A 2 18.65 2.29 14.39
CA GLU A 2 17.74 1.15 14.27
C GLU A 2 18.13 0.38 13.00
N ILE A 3 18.58 -0.86 13.15
CA ILE A 3 18.96 -1.69 12.00
C ILE A 3 17.68 -2.35 11.48
N VAL A 4 17.30 -2.03 10.25
CA VAL A 4 16.17 -2.64 9.54
C VAL A 4 16.73 -3.72 8.61
N TYR A 5 16.25 -4.95 8.77
CA TYR A 5 16.66 -6.10 7.96
C TYR A 5 15.67 -6.33 6.82
N HIS A 6 16.16 -6.64 5.62
CA HIS A 6 15.31 -6.94 4.47
C HIS A 6 15.46 -8.40 4.05
N PHE A 7 14.34 -9.06 3.79
CA PHE A 7 14.29 -10.44 3.33
C PHE A 7 13.40 -10.56 2.10
N ASP A 8 13.79 -11.42 1.18
CA ASP A 8 12.98 -11.71 -0.02
C ASP A 8 11.77 -12.60 0.28
N THR A 9 11.83 -13.41 1.35
CA THR A 9 10.77 -14.36 1.71
C THR A 9 10.58 -14.47 3.22
N ALA A 10 9.34 -14.74 3.64
CA ALA A 10 9.03 -14.99 5.06
C ALA A 10 9.76 -16.21 5.63
N GLY A 11 10.04 -17.24 4.82
CA GLY A 11 10.81 -18.41 5.25
C GLY A 11 12.26 -18.09 5.57
N ALA A 12 12.90 -17.16 4.83
CA ALA A 12 14.25 -16.70 5.14
C ALA A 12 14.29 -15.90 6.45
N ALA A 13 13.33 -14.98 6.63
CA ALA A 13 13.21 -14.20 7.86
C ALA A 13 12.97 -15.08 9.10
N LEU A 14 12.10 -16.10 9.00
CA LEU A 14 11.83 -17.03 10.09
C LEU A 14 13.09 -17.83 10.49
N ARG A 15 13.86 -18.29 9.51
CA ARG A 15 15.14 -18.99 9.78
C ARG A 15 16.13 -18.09 10.51
N ALA A 16 16.26 -16.85 10.07
CA ALA A 16 17.17 -15.88 10.68
C ALA A 16 16.75 -15.50 12.12
N CYS A 17 15.44 -15.44 12.40
CA CYS A 17 14.94 -15.30 13.76
C CYS A 17 15.29 -16.52 14.62
N ASN A 18 15.07 -17.73 14.10
CA ASN A 18 15.31 -18.98 14.82
C ASN A 18 16.80 -19.28 15.05
N SER A 19 17.68 -18.82 14.15
CA SER A 19 19.14 -18.96 14.30
C SER A 19 19.76 -17.93 15.24
N GLY A 20 19.00 -16.89 15.62
CA GLY A 20 19.48 -15.80 16.47
C GLY A 20 20.32 -14.76 15.72
N GLU A 21 20.27 -14.73 14.39
CA GLU A 21 20.94 -13.71 13.56
C GLU A 21 20.33 -12.32 13.76
N LEU A 22 19.04 -12.25 14.11
CA LEU A 22 18.37 -11.00 14.46
C LEU A 22 18.32 -10.86 15.98
N ALA A 23 18.78 -9.72 16.48
CA ALA A 23 18.57 -9.37 17.88
C ALA A 23 17.07 -9.20 18.17
N ASN A 24 16.62 -9.59 19.37
CA ASN A 24 15.24 -9.46 19.79
C ASN A 24 14.74 -8.01 19.67
N GLY A 25 13.57 -7.83 19.07
CA GLY A 25 12.93 -6.57 18.74
C GLY A 25 13.54 -5.80 17.56
N SER A 26 14.48 -6.41 16.81
CA SER A 26 14.93 -5.84 15.53
C SER A 26 13.79 -5.83 14.52
N VAL A 27 13.68 -4.75 13.74
CA VAL A 27 12.68 -4.63 12.68
C VAL A 27 13.16 -5.35 11.43
N PHE A 28 12.29 -6.10 10.78
CA PHE A 28 12.56 -6.65 9.46
C PHE A 28 11.38 -6.54 8.50
N VAL A 29 11.68 -6.50 7.21
CA VAL A 29 10.75 -6.23 6.11
C VAL A 29 10.82 -7.34 5.08
N ILE A 30 9.65 -7.80 4.64
CA ILE A 30 9.47 -8.68 3.49
C ILE A 30 8.56 -7.95 2.50
N ALA A 31 9.19 -7.15 1.64
CA ALA A 31 8.48 -6.23 0.76
C ALA A 31 7.52 -6.92 -0.24
N PRO A 32 7.87 -8.06 -0.87
CA PRO A 32 6.95 -8.77 -1.77
C PRO A 32 5.64 -9.21 -1.09
N ASP A 33 5.70 -9.50 0.21
CA ASP A 33 4.54 -9.93 1.00
C ASP A 33 3.85 -8.76 1.73
N CYS A 34 4.36 -7.54 1.59
CA CYS A 34 3.95 -6.35 2.33
C CYS A 34 3.95 -6.58 3.86
N ILE A 35 5.00 -7.24 4.37
CA ILE A 35 5.13 -7.58 5.79
C ILE A 35 6.25 -6.77 6.44
N VAL A 36 5.95 -6.17 7.59
CA VAL A 36 6.94 -5.70 8.57
C VAL A 36 6.68 -6.44 9.87
N ALA A 37 7.76 -6.87 10.54
CA ALA A 37 7.68 -7.63 11.76
C ALA A 37 8.86 -7.34 12.69
N LEU A 38 8.70 -7.73 13.95
CA LEU A 38 9.72 -7.68 14.98
C LEU A 38 10.30 -9.08 15.20
N ALA A 39 11.63 -9.15 15.22
CA ALA A 39 12.36 -10.35 15.57
C ALA A 39 12.08 -10.72 17.02
N GLY A 40 11.82 -11.99 17.28
CA GLY A 40 11.52 -12.51 18.60
C GLY A 40 11.34 -14.02 18.51
N ASN A 41 10.99 -14.64 19.64
CA ASN A 41 10.62 -16.06 19.66
C ASN A 41 9.30 -16.23 20.45
N PRO A 42 8.15 -16.29 19.77
CA PRO A 42 7.95 -16.18 18.32
C PRO A 42 8.07 -14.73 17.79
N PRO A 43 8.44 -14.52 16.51
CA PRO A 43 8.44 -13.19 15.87
C PRO A 43 7.02 -12.65 15.69
N ARG A 44 6.88 -11.32 15.78
CA ARG A 44 5.58 -10.62 15.79
C ARG A 44 5.37 -9.76 14.55
N ALA A 45 4.25 -9.94 13.85
CA ALA A 45 3.86 -9.09 12.74
C ALA A 45 3.37 -7.72 13.22
N ILE A 46 3.88 -6.67 12.58
CA ILE A 46 3.39 -5.29 12.76
C ILE A 46 2.29 -4.98 11.74
N THR A 47 2.38 -5.53 10.53
CA THR A 47 1.42 -5.33 9.45
C THR A 47 0.19 -6.21 9.58
N ALA A 48 -0.92 -5.79 8.95
CA ALA A 48 -2.17 -6.55 8.91
C ALA A 48 -2.02 -7.88 8.15
N ARG A 49 -1.14 -7.93 7.15
CA ARG A 49 -0.65 -9.20 6.59
C ARG A 49 0.41 -9.75 7.54
N THR A 50 0.13 -10.90 8.15
CA THR A 50 1.00 -11.50 9.16
C THR A 50 1.94 -12.56 8.60
N GLY A 51 1.55 -13.22 7.50
CA GLY A 51 2.28 -14.38 6.98
C GLY A 51 2.43 -15.46 8.07
N PRO A 52 3.65 -16.02 8.26
CA PRO A 52 3.90 -17.02 9.30
C PRO A 52 4.20 -16.42 10.70
N PHE A 53 4.16 -15.09 10.85
CA PHE A 53 4.50 -14.42 12.11
C PHE A 53 3.25 -14.22 12.97
N GLU A 54 3.41 -14.17 14.29
CA GLU A 54 2.26 -14.03 15.17
C GLU A 54 1.78 -12.58 15.22
N PRO A 55 0.46 -12.31 15.23
CA PRO A 55 -0.05 -10.96 15.42
C PRO A 55 0.12 -10.49 16.87
N PHE A 56 -0.06 -9.19 17.09
CA PHE A 56 -0.38 -8.65 18.42
C PHE A 56 -1.85 -8.89 18.73
N LEU A 57 -2.16 -9.33 19.96
CA LEU A 57 -3.53 -9.68 20.37
C LEU A 57 -4.26 -8.55 21.11
N GLY A 58 -3.52 -7.68 21.80
CA GLY A 58 -4.10 -6.56 22.53
C GLY A 58 -4.81 -5.56 21.62
N THR A 59 -5.98 -5.07 22.07
CA THR A 59 -6.81 -4.11 21.33
C THR A 59 -6.49 -2.65 21.64
N SER A 60 -5.53 -2.40 22.54
CA SER A 60 -5.08 -1.06 22.93
C SER A 60 -3.59 -1.05 23.20
N ARG A 61 -2.96 0.13 23.12
CA ARG A 61 -1.54 0.34 23.42
C ARG A 61 -1.12 -0.30 24.76
N SER A 62 -1.89 -0.07 25.82
CA SER A 62 -1.59 -0.59 27.15
C SER A 62 -1.72 -2.11 27.23
N ALA A 63 -2.75 -2.70 26.62
CA ALA A 63 -2.93 -4.14 26.58
C ALA A 63 -1.78 -4.82 25.82
N ILE A 64 -1.39 -4.27 24.67
CA ILE A 64 -0.27 -4.75 23.86
C ILE A 64 1.04 -4.78 24.66
N LEU A 65 1.33 -3.71 25.41
CA LEU A 65 2.54 -3.63 26.22
C LEU A 65 2.55 -4.53 27.46
N ILE A 66 1.39 -4.99 27.92
CA ILE A 66 1.27 -5.95 29.02
C ILE A 66 1.45 -7.38 28.51
N GLU A 67 0.87 -7.67 27.34
CA GLU A 67 0.81 -9.02 26.77
C GLU A 67 2.08 -9.40 25.99
N ASP A 68 2.80 -8.41 25.46
CA ASP A 68 3.95 -8.62 24.60
C ASP A 68 5.29 -8.24 25.27
N ARG A 69 6.37 -8.89 24.84
CA ARG A 69 7.72 -8.68 25.37
C ARG A 69 8.47 -7.54 24.68
N HIS A 70 7.96 -7.07 23.54
CA HIS A 70 8.53 -5.93 22.82
C HIS A 70 8.17 -4.63 23.54
N THR A 71 9.17 -3.76 23.65
CA THR A 71 9.00 -2.42 24.22
C THR A 71 8.20 -1.53 23.28
N ALA A 72 7.64 -0.45 23.83
CA ALA A 72 6.94 0.55 23.03
C ALA A 72 7.82 1.17 21.93
N GLU A 73 9.14 1.27 22.15
CA GLU A 73 10.09 1.79 21.18
C GLU A 73 10.27 0.84 20.00
N GLN A 74 10.39 -0.46 20.26
CA GLN A 74 10.50 -1.49 19.21
C GLN A 74 9.22 -1.58 18.38
N ILE A 75 8.06 -1.55 19.04
CA ILE A 75 6.76 -1.56 18.34
C ILE A 75 6.60 -0.30 17.47
N ARG A 76 6.90 0.88 18.03
CA ARG A 76 6.90 2.14 17.28
C ARG A 76 7.81 2.06 16.05
N ALA A 77 9.02 1.54 16.20
CA ALA A 77 9.97 1.40 15.10
C ALA A 77 9.41 0.56 13.94
N GLY A 78 8.81 -0.58 14.27
CA GLY A 78 8.15 -1.43 13.29
C GLY A 78 6.97 -0.73 12.62
N VAL A 79 6.14 -0.01 13.38
CA VAL A 79 4.97 0.71 12.85
C VAL A 79 5.40 1.85 11.92
N ASP A 80 6.40 2.62 12.34
CA ASP A 80 7.00 3.68 11.53
C ASP A 80 7.57 3.11 10.23
N GLU A 81 8.25 1.96 10.27
CA GLU A 81 8.77 1.29 9.08
C GLU A 81 7.66 0.79 8.15
N ALA A 82 6.59 0.22 8.70
CA ALA A 82 5.41 -0.18 7.91
C ALA A 82 4.79 1.03 7.18
N TYR A 83 4.70 2.18 7.84
CA TYR A 83 4.23 3.41 7.20
C TYR A 83 5.18 3.97 6.15
N ARG A 84 6.51 3.90 6.33
CA ARG A 84 7.47 4.28 5.27
C ARG A 84 7.25 3.46 3.99
N HIS A 85 6.89 2.20 4.14
CA HIS A 85 6.61 1.30 3.02
C HIS A 85 5.16 1.36 2.50
N GLY A 86 4.27 2.13 3.14
CA GLY A 86 2.85 2.18 2.79
C GLY A 86 2.09 0.88 3.10
N PHE A 87 2.61 0.04 3.99
CA PHE A 87 1.98 -1.23 4.35
C PHE A 87 0.87 -1.04 5.39
N PRO A 88 -0.25 -1.78 5.28
CA PRO A 88 -1.37 -1.63 6.19
C PRO A 88 -0.99 -2.10 7.61
N VAL A 89 -1.20 -1.23 8.60
CA VAL A 89 -1.00 -1.50 10.03
C VAL A 89 -2.36 -1.66 10.72
N PRO A 90 -2.56 -2.67 11.58
CA PRO A 90 -3.77 -2.80 12.40
C PRO A 90 -4.02 -1.56 13.26
N GLU A 91 -5.28 -1.18 13.43
CA GLU A 91 -5.68 0.03 14.18
C GLU A 91 -5.14 0.03 15.63
N ALA A 92 -5.13 -1.12 16.30
CA ALA A 92 -4.59 -1.26 17.66
C ALA A 92 -3.10 -0.87 17.79
N LEU A 93 -2.35 -0.91 16.68
CA LEU A 93 -0.93 -0.53 16.63
C LEU A 93 -0.72 0.90 16.11
N ALA A 94 -1.74 1.56 15.56
CA ALA A 94 -1.61 2.90 14.99
C ALA A 94 -1.17 3.95 16.03
N ASP A 95 -1.59 3.78 17.28
CA ASP A 95 -1.21 4.63 18.42
C ASP A 95 0.29 4.56 18.78
N PHE A 96 1.05 3.64 18.19
CA PHE A 96 2.50 3.58 18.35
C PHE A 96 3.27 4.45 17.36
N ALA A 97 2.65 4.84 16.25
CA ALA A 97 3.32 5.59 15.19
C ALA A 97 3.80 6.98 15.66
N THR A 98 4.99 7.37 15.22
CA THR A 98 5.47 8.75 15.31
C THR A 98 5.60 9.42 13.96
N LEU A 99 5.75 8.64 12.89
CA LEU A 99 5.48 9.09 11.55
C LEU A 99 3.97 9.30 11.41
N ARG A 100 3.54 10.56 11.26
CA ARG A 100 2.18 10.84 10.80
C ARG A 100 2.05 10.18 9.43
N SER A 101 1.23 9.14 9.31
CA SER A 101 0.79 8.64 8.03
C SER A 101 0.12 9.80 7.29
N GLU A 102 0.85 10.45 6.38
CA GLU A 102 0.28 11.47 5.48
C GLU A 102 -0.73 10.84 4.50
N LEU A 103 -0.85 9.52 4.53
CA LEU A 103 -1.80 8.75 3.76
C LEU A 103 -3.03 8.44 4.63
N PRO A 104 -4.20 9.06 4.34
CA PRO A 104 -5.43 8.79 5.05
C PRO A 104 -5.80 7.31 4.95
N ALA A 105 -6.58 6.77 5.90
CA ALA A 105 -7.12 5.41 5.85
C ALA A 105 -7.90 5.07 4.55
N CYS A 106 -8.25 6.08 3.74
CA CYS A 106 -8.88 5.95 2.43
C CYS A 106 -7.89 5.84 1.25
N SER A 107 -6.57 5.95 1.44
CA SER A 107 -5.61 5.81 0.36
C SER A 107 -5.40 4.33 0.06
N ARG A 108 -6.11 3.82 -0.95
CA ARG A 108 -5.79 2.54 -1.56
C ARG A 108 -4.68 2.75 -2.59
N GLU A 109 -3.52 2.13 -2.38
CA GLU A 109 -2.51 2.01 -3.41
C GLU A 109 -3.02 1.00 -4.46
N TYR A 110 -3.44 1.49 -5.61
CA TYR A 110 -3.69 0.65 -6.79
C TYR A 110 -2.40 0.61 -7.60
N ARG A 111 -1.65 -0.50 -7.46
CA ARG A 111 -0.53 -0.80 -8.36
C ARG A 111 -1.11 -1.34 -9.66
N LEU A 112 -1.09 -0.51 -10.70
CA LEU A 112 -1.36 -0.94 -12.07
C LEU A 112 -0.03 -1.40 -12.67
N THR A 113 -0.05 -2.56 -13.29
CA THR A 113 1.03 -3.04 -14.16
C THR A 113 1.11 -2.19 -15.42
N SER A 114 2.26 -2.21 -16.11
CA SER A 114 2.42 -1.50 -17.38
C SER A 114 1.39 -1.94 -18.43
N ASP A 115 1.04 -3.23 -18.46
CA ASP A 115 0.03 -3.77 -19.37
C ASP A 115 -1.38 -3.24 -19.04
N GLU A 116 -1.73 -3.12 -17.76
CA GLU A 116 -3.01 -2.53 -17.34
C GLU A 116 -3.08 -1.03 -17.65
N VAL A 117 -1.97 -0.31 -17.49
CA VAL A 117 -1.87 1.11 -17.90
C VAL A 117 -2.07 1.25 -19.41
N LEU A 118 -1.43 0.38 -20.20
CA LEU A 118 -1.57 0.38 -21.66
C LEU A 118 -3.02 0.07 -22.08
N ALA A 119 -3.63 -0.96 -21.49
CA ALA A 119 -5.01 -1.32 -21.76
C ALA A 119 -6.00 -0.18 -21.44
N LEU A 120 -5.76 0.57 -20.36
CA LEU A 120 -6.57 1.74 -20.01
C LEU A 120 -6.39 2.91 -21.00
N ILE A 121 -5.18 3.12 -21.51
CA ILE A 121 -4.90 4.12 -22.55
C ILE A 121 -5.66 3.76 -23.83
N GLU A 122 -5.57 2.51 -24.28
CA GLU A 122 -6.26 2.03 -25.48
C GLU A 122 -7.78 2.13 -25.33
N ALA A 123 -8.33 1.73 -24.18
CA ALA A 123 -9.76 1.84 -23.90
C ALA A 123 -10.24 3.30 -23.91
N ALA A 124 -9.46 4.22 -23.34
CA ALA A 124 -9.78 5.65 -23.35
C ALA A 124 -9.76 6.24 -24.77
N GLU A 125 -8.84 5.79 -25.62
CA GLU A 125 -8.74 6.20 -27.02
C GLU A 125 -9.90 5.66 -27.88
N ALA A 126 -10.21 4.38 -27.73
CA ALA A 126 -11.35 3.76 -28.39
C ALA A 126 -12.66 4.49 -28.04
N ARG A 127 -12.88 4.75 -26.74
CA ARG A 127 -14.07 5.46 -26.27
C ARG A 127 -14.13 6.92 -26.75
N SER A 128 -12.99 7.60 -26.78
CA SER A 128 -12.92 8.97 -27.32
C SER A 128 -13.30 9.00 -28.80
N THR A 129 -12.85 8.01 -29.57
CA THR A 129 -13.20 7.86 -30.99
C THR A 129 -14.70 7.65 -31.17
N GLU A 130 -15.33 6.79 -30.36
CA GLU A 130 -16.79 6.62 -30.35
C GLU A 130 -17.53 7.93 -30.08
N PHE A 131 -17.07 8.71 -29.10
CA PHE A 131 -17.70 9.98 -28.74
C PHE A 131 -17.53 11.06 -29.82
N TRP A 132 -16.37 11.11 -30.49
CA TRP A 132 -16.18 11.99 -31.64
C TRP A 132 -17.13 11.64 -32.79
N ASN A 133 -17.30 10.34 -33.07
CA ASN A 133 -18.23 9.88 -34.10
C ASN A 133 -19.69 10.21 -33.73
N ALA A 134 -20.06 10.01 -32.47
CA ALA A 134 -21.39 10.37 -31.97
C ALA A 134 -21.65 11.89 -32.02
N LEU A 135 -20.63 12.69 -31.71
CA LEU A 135 -20.70 14.15 -31.77
C LEU A 135 -20.87 14.64 -33.22
N ALA A 136 -20.14 14.05 -34.17
CA ALA A 136 -20.27 14.36 -35.59
C ALA A 136 -21.67 14.01 -36.16
N ALA A 137 -22.33 13.00 -35.57
CA ALA A 137 -23.68 12.59 -35.94
C ALA A 137 -24.80 13.31 -35.15
N ALA A 138 -24.45 14.12 -34.14
CA ALA A 138 -25.43 14.74 -33.24
C ALA A 138 -26.17 15.92 -33.90
N THR A 139 -27.46 16.06 -33.62
CA THR A 139 -28.25 17.19 -34.11
C THR A 139 -28.00 18.45 -33.26
N PRO A 140 -27.92 19.65 -33.86
CA PRO A 140 -27.59 20.90 -33.17
C PRO A 140 -28.56 21.33 -32.05
N ALA A 141 -29.76 20.75 -32.02
CA ALA A 141 -30.81 21.09 -31.06
C ALA A 141 -30.68 20.32 -29.73
N SER A 142 -29.77 19.36 -29.61
CA SER A 142 -29.63 18.53 -28.41
C SER A 142 -28.46 18.99 -27.52
N ASN A 143 -28.67 18.94 -26.20
CA ASN A 143 -27.60 19.16 -25.21
C ASN A 143 -26.52 18.05 -25.23
N ALA A 144 -26.71 17.01 -26.04
CA ALA A 144 -25.79 15.88 -26.13
C ALA A 144 -24.41 16.31 -26.66
N GLY A 145 -24.34 17.33 -27.53
CA GLY A 145 -23.08 17.83 -28.07
C GLY A 145 -22.12 18.32 -26.98
N THR A 146 -22.63 19.14 -26.05
CA THR A 146 -21.84 19.68 -24.93
C THR A 146 -21.40 18.57 -23.96
N VAL A 147 -22.26 17.59 -23.70
CA VAL A 147 -21.93 16.44 -22.83
C VAL A 147 -20.85 15.57 -23.46
N LEU A 148 -20.94 15.30 -24.77
CA LEU A 148 -19.93 14.54 -25.51
C LEU A 148 -18.59 15.27 -25.55
N GLN A 149 -18.58 16.58 -25.81
CA GLN A 149 -17.35 17.39 -25.76
C GLN A 149 -16.68 17.34 -24.39
N GLY A 150 -17.42 17.55 -23.30
CA GLY A 150 -16.86 17.45 -21.95
C GLY A 150 -16.35 16.04 -21.63
N SER A 151 -17.04 15.00 -22.10
CA SER A 151 -16.62 13.61 -21.91
C SER A 151 -15.32 13.29 -22.65
N ILE A 152 -15.15 13.82 -23.87
CA ILE A 152 -13.92 13.69 -24.67
C ILE A 152 -12.75 14.37 -23.94
N GLU A 153 -12.94 15.56 -23.39
CA GLU A 153 -11.89 16.27 -22.65
C GLU A 153 -11.47 15.51 -21.39
N ILE A 154 -12.41 14.90 -20.67
CA ILE A 154 -12.13 14.05 -19.50
C ILE A 154 -11.28 12.86 -19.91
N LEU A 155 -11.63 12.16 -20.99
CA LEU A 155 -10.87 11.00 -21.48
C LEU A 155 -9.47 11.40 -21.96
N ALA A 156 -9.35 12.53 -22.66
CA ALA A 156 -8.05 13.05 -23.10
C ALA A 156 -7.15 13.41 -21.90
N ASN A 157 -7.71 14.02 -20.86
CA ASN A 157 -6.98 14.32 -19.63
C ASN A 157 -6.58 13.04 -18.87
N ALA A 158 -7.46 12.05 -18.78
CA ALA A 158 -7.15 10.76 -18.16
C ALA A 158 -6.01 10.05 -18.90
N ARG A 159 -6.05 10.02 -20.24
CA ARG A 159 -4.99 9.46 -21.07
C ARG A 159 -3.64 10.13 -20.83
N ARG A 160 -3.62 11.48 -20.81
CA ARG A 160 -2.38 12.24 -20.56
C ARG A 160 -1.78 11.89 -19.20
N LYS A 161 -2.60 11.82 -18.15
CA LYS A 161 -2.16 11.43 -16.80
C LYS A 161 -1.60 10.01 -16.73
N LEU A 162 -2.12 9.09 -17.54
CA LEU A 162 -1.61 7.71 -17.61
C LEU A 162 -0.27 7.64 -18.35
N LEU A 163 -0.08 8.45 -19.39
CA LEU A 163 1.16 8.53 -20.17
C LEU A 163 2.30 9.27 -19.44
N ASP A 164 1.97 10.27 -18.63
CA ASP A 164 2.95 11.06 -17.88
C ASP A 164 3.49 10.33 -16.63
N ARG A 165 3.02 9.10 -16.36
CA ARG A 165 3.55 8.29 -15.25
C ARG A 165 4.92 7.72 -15.63
N PRO A 166 5.95 7.85 -14.76
CA PRO A 166 7.20 7.13 -14.94
C PRO A 166 6.93 5.62 -14.84
N LEU A 167 7.38 4.88 -15.84
CA LEU A 167 7.35 3.41 -15.90
C LEU A 167 8.39 2.80 -14.95
#